data_AF-A0A820ILL5-F1
#
_entry.id   AF-A0A820ILL5-F1
#
_cell.length_a   1.000
_cell.length_b   1.000
_cell.length_c   1.000
_cell.angle_alpha   90.00
_cell.angle_beta   90.00
_cell.angle_gamma   90.00
#
_symmetry.space_group_name_H-M   'P 1'
#
loop_
_entity.id
_entity.type
_entity.pdbx_description
1 polymer ?
#
loop_
_entity_poly.entity_id
_entity_poly.type
_entity_poly.pdbx_seq_one_letter_code
_entity_poly.pdbx_strand_id
1 'polypeptide(L)' 'MNIFRIRGTNQQSPHGIPIDLLDRLLIITTKPYELDEIKQILKIRCEEEDVD' A
#
# COMPACT_ATOMS: atom_id res chain seq x y z
N MET A 1 -9.86 -1.37 3.20
CA MET A 1 -9.14 -2.38 4.01
C MET A 1 -9.34 -3.73 3.35
N ASN A 2 -8.29 -4.36 2.83
CA ASN A 2 -8.44 -5.63 2.10
C ASN A 2 -8.41 -6.80 3.09
N ILE A 3 -9.37 -7.71 2.96
CA ILE A 3 -9.46 -8.94 3.75
C ILE A 3 -8.80 -10.05 2.94
N PHE A 4 -7.80 -10.69 3.53
CA PHE A 4 -7.09 -11.80 2.90
C PHE A 4 -7.02 -13.00 3.84
N ARG A 5 -6.86 -14.18 3.24
CA ARG A 5 -6.60 -15.40 4.00
C ARG A 5 -5.19 -15.35 4.61
N ILE A 6 -5.08 -15.67 5.89
CA ILE A 6 -3.77 -15.81 6.55
C ILE A 6 -3.06 -17.01 5.92
N ARG A 7 -1.83 -16.80 5.45
CA ARG A 7 -1.02 -17.86 4.84
C ARG A 7 -0.80 -18.99 5.85
N GLY A 8 -1.15 -20.21 5.45
CA GLY A 8 -1.01 -21.40 6.30
C GLY A 8 -2.20 -21.70 7.23
N THR A 9 -3.26 -20.89 7.23
CA THR A 9 -4.49 -21.17 8.01
C THR A 9 -5.74 -21.08 7.12
N ASN A 10 -6.91 -21.45 7.63
CA ASN A 10 -8.20 -21.26 6.94
C ASN A 10 -8.94 -19.98 7.38
N GLN A 11 -8.27 -19.10 8.14
CA GLN A 11 -8.86 -17.89 8.71
C GLN A 11 -8.62 -16.69 7.80
N GLN A 12 -9.60 -15.79 7.74
CA GLN A 12 -9.49 -14.50 7.04
C GLN A 12 -9.14 -13.40 8.05
N SER A 13 -8.32 -12.45 7.63
CA SER A 13 -7.92 -11.32 8.46
C SER A 13 -7.58 -10.08 7.63
N PRO A 14 -7.72 -8.87 8.18
CA PRO A 14 -7.26 -7.66 7.51
C PRO A 14 -5.76 -7.74 7.17
N HIS A 15 -5.40 -7.34 5.97
CA HIS A 15 -4.04 -7.50 5.41
C HIS A 15 -3.50 -8.93 5.36
N GLY A 16 -4.30 -9.96 5.70
CA GLY A 16 -3.85 -11.36 5.78
C GLY A 16 -2.89 -11.63 6.94
N ILE A 17 -2.88 -10.77 7.96
CA ILE A 17 -1.99 -10.85 9.13
C ILE A 17 -2.80 -11.36 10.34
N PRO A 18 -2.25 -12.24 11.21
CA PRO A 18 -2.90 -12.63 12.47
C PRO A 18 -3.31 -11.43 13.34
N ILE A 19 -4.44 -11.55 14.04
CA ILE A 19 -5.03 -10.44 14.81
C ILE A 19 -4.13 -9.91 15.94
N ASP A 20 -3.39 -10.79 16.64
CA ASP A 20 -2.44 -10.39 17.70
C ASP A 20 -1.30 -9.51 17.17
N LEU A 21 -0.93 -9.66 15.90
CA LEU A 21 0.04 -8.78 15.26
C LEU A 21 -0.60 -7.46 14.83
N LEU A 22 -1.85 -7.48 14.35
CA LEU A 22 -2.57 -6.24 14.00
C LEU A 22 -2.72 -5.31 15.20
N ASP A 23 -2.96 -5.85 16.39
CA ASP A 23 -3.11 -5.06 17.63
C ASP A 23 -1.81 -4.34 18.03
N ARG A 24 -0.66 -4.74 17.48
CA ARG A 24 0.66 -4.12 17.73
C ARG A 24 1.10 -3.17 16.62
N LEU A 25 0.32 -3.03 15.55
CA LEU A 25 0.67 -2.23 14.38
C LEU A 25 -0.10 -0.91 14.37
N LEU A 26 0.59 0.17 13.97
CA LEU A 26 -0.07 1.41 13.60
C LEU A 26 -0.40 1.35 12.10
N ILE A 27 -1.70 1.30 11.77
CA ILE A 27 -2.16 1.29 10.39
C ILE A 27 -2.30 2.73 9.90
N ILE A 28 -1.49 3.12 8.92
CA ILE A 28 -1.59 4.40 8.21
C ILE A 28 -2.21 4.14 6.84
N THR A 29 -3.35 4.77 6.57
CA THR A 29 -4.04 4.64 5.27
C THR A 29 -3.48 5.65 4.27
N THR A 30 -2.99 5.15 3.14
CA THR A 30 -2.67 6.00 1.99
C THR A 30 -3.89 6.18 1.11
N LYS A 31 -3.93 7.28 0.37
CA LYS A 31 -4.97 7.54 -0.64
C LYS A 31 -4.38 7.28 -2.03
N PRO A 32 -5.21 6.89 -3.02
CA PRO A 32 -4.79 6.93 -4.42
C PRO A 32 -4.34 8.33 -4.80
N TYR A 33 -3.32 8.43 -5.66
CA TYR A 33 -2.91 9.70 -6.22
C TYR A 33 -3.96 10.22 -7.21
N GLU A 34 -4.18 11.52 -7.18
CA GLU A 34 -4.95 12.22 -8.20
C GLU A 34 -4.15 12.34 -9.50
N LEU A 35 -4.82 12.59 -10.63
CA LEU A 35 -4.17 12.67 -11.95
C LEU A 35 -3.03 13.70 -12.00
N ASP A 36 -3.19 14.83 -11.31
CA ASP A 36 -2.17 15.88 -11.30
C ASP A 36 -0.96 15.51 -10.43
N GLU A 37 -1.18 14.78 -9.32
CA GLU A 37 -0.10 14.22 -8.51
C GLU A 37 0.68 13.16 -9.30
N ILE A 38 -0.01 12.31 -10.07
CA ILE A 38 0.62 11.32 -10.94
C ILE A 38 1.51 12.00 -11.99
N LYS A 39 1.04 13.06 -12.65
CA LYS A 39 1.85 13.82 -13.62
C LYS A 39 3.11 14.39 -12.96
N GLN A 40 2.98 14.95 -11.77
CA GLN A 40 4.12 15.50 -11.03
C GLN A 40 5.12 14.40 -10.66
N ILE A 41 4.63 13.25 -10.17
CA ILE A 41 5.48 12.09 -9.87
C ILE A 41 6.24 11.66 -11.12
N LEU A 42 5.55 11.51 -12.25
CA LEU A 42 6.19 11.09 -13.50
C LEU A 42 7.23 12.10 -13.98
N LYS A 43 6.94 13.41 -13.90
CA LYS A 43 7.90 14.45 -14.28
C LYS A 43 9.18 14.36 -13.45
N ILE A 44 9.06 14.23 -12.13
CA ILE A 44 10.23 14.07 -11.23
C ILE A 44 11.01 12.80 -11.60
N ARG A 45 10.32 11.69 -11.89
CA ARG A 45 10.98 10.44 -12.30
C ARG A 45 11.71 10.56 -13.63
N CYS A 46 11.14 11.27 -14.61
CA CYS A 46 11.79 11.51 -15.90
C CYS A 46 13.08 12.34 -15.75
N GLU A 47 13.00 13.44 -14.97
CA GLU A 47 14.15 14.30 -14.67
C GLU A 47 15.27 13.52 -13.95
N GLU A 48 14.93 12.66 -12.98
CA GLU A 48 15.91 11.84 -12.24
C GLU A 48 16.53 10.71 -13.06
N GLU A 49 15.85 10.24 -14.11
CA GLU A 49 16.32 9.14 -14.97
C GLU A 49 16.98 9.64 -16.27
N ASP A 50 17.20 10.95 -16.43
CA ASP A 50 17.77 11.60 -17.64
C ASP A 50 17.05 11.21 -18.95
N VAL A 51 15.75 10.94 -18.86
CA VAL A 51 14.87 10.62 -19.98
C VAL A 51 13.93 11.80 -20.25
N ASP A 52 14.49 12.83 -20.89
CA ASP A 52 13.74 13.95 -21.48
C ASP A 52 13.37 13.69 -22.95
#